data_AF-A0A1Q7YWU5-F1
#
_entry.id   AF-A0A1Q7YWU5-F1
#
_cell.length_a   1.000
_cell.length_b   1.000
_cell.length_c   1.000
_cell.angle_alpha   90.00
_cell.angle_beta   90.00
_cell.angle_gamma   90.00
#
_symmetry.space_group_name_H-M   'P 1'
#
loop_
_entity.id
_entity.type
_entity.pdbx_description
1 polymer ?
#
loop_
_entity_poly.entity_id
_entity_poly.type
_entity_poly.pdbx_seq_one_letter_code
_entity_poly.pdbx_strand_id
1 'polypeptide(L)'
;MEVIRHHHGLLFAADSQQSIHEQRIPSMPPRAAVRNAAACMLRVAAIALLSAASLPIAAQTQTPSPYSGTPMPVPATFEAEDFDRGGEGVAYHDNVKGNAGGQYRTSEDVDIIVSSDSLGGGYVVNNFETGEWLAYTVNVATSAQYDIELRASNGNWSPPPRFHIEIDGVNVTGSVTVPNTGSWNTFQWVGKLGVPLTAGRHVLKIVADQQYFNLDAIQILRN
;
A
#
# COMPACT_ATOMS: atom_id res chain seq x y z
N MET A 1 -15.35 -35.91 77.53
CA MET A 1 -14.77 -34.75 76.85
C MET A 1 -15.45 -34.67 75.49
N GLU A 2 -16.59 -33.99 75.37
CA GLU A 2 -16.74 -32.52 75.33
C GLU A 2 -16.29 -32.00 73.95
N VAL A 3 -17.18 -31.96 72.95
CA VAL A 3 -18.25 -30.96 72.67
C VAL A 3 -17.70 -29.60 72.21
N ILE A 4 -17.99 -29.27 70.94
CA ILE A 4 -18.23 -27.96 70.29
C ILE A 4 -18.50 -28.32 68.79
N ARG A 5 -19.71 -28.24 68.22
CA ARG A 5 -20.48 -27.05 67.72
C ARG A 5 -19.70 -26.28 66.63
N HIS A 6 -20.21 -25.73 65.51
CA HIS A 6 -21.51 -25.44 64.87
C HIS A 6 -21.27 -25.49 63.32
N HIS A 7 -22.20 -25.58 62.33
CA HIS A 7 -23.66 -25.75 62.28
C HIS A 7 -24.16 -26.23 60.86
N HIS A 8 -25.49 -26.18 60.67
CA HIS A 8 -26.38 -26.33 59.50
C HIS A 8 -25.92 -25.88 58.07
N GLY A 9 -26.50 -26.38 56.97
CA GLY A 9 -27.50 -27.47 56.83
C GLY A 9 -28.28 -27.48 55.49
N LEU A 10 -28.83 -28.67 55.13
CA LEU A 10 -29.79 -29.03 54.05
C LEU A 10 -29.42 -28.63 52.59
N LEU A 11 -29.29 -29.50 51.57
CA LEU A 11 -29.93 -30.77 51.14
C LEU A 11 -31.26 -30.59 50.34
N PHE A 12 -31.45 -31.48 49.35
CA PHE A 12 -32.52 -31.61 48.31
C PHE A 12 -32.35 -30.68 47.08
N ALA A 13 -32.07 -31.11 45.84
CA ALA A 13 -32.17 -32.36 45.06
C ALA A 13 -33.42 -32.49 44.15
N ALA A 14 -33.16 -32.85 42.87
CA ALA A 14 -34.11 -33.20 41.78
C ALA A 14 -35.09 -32.06 41.35
N ASP A 15 -35.70 -32.06 40.16
CA ASP A 15 -35.63 -32.98 39.00
C ASP A 15 -35.79 -32.18 37.67
N SER A 16 -35.55 -32.86 36.57
CA SER A 16 -35.73 -32.44 35.17
C SER A 16 -37.19 -32.31 34.72
N GLN A 17 -37.50 -31.27 33.94
CA GLN A 17 -38.53 -31.30 32.88
C GLN A 17 -38.24 -30.28 31.76
N GLN A 18 -38.66 -30.62 30.54
CA GLN A 18 -38.59 -29.76 29.35
C GLN A 18 -39.90 -28.97 29.14
N SER A 19 -39.90 -28.12 28.10
CA SER A 19 -41.05 -27.47 27.46
C SER A 19 -41.55 -26.17 28.13
N ILE A 20 -41.56 -25.07 27.38
CA ILE A 20 -42.72 -24.70 26.55
C ILE A 20 -42.35 -23.65 25.49
N HIS A 21 -43.10 -23.66 24.39
CA HIS A 21 -43.03 -22.72 23.29
C HIS A 21 -44.07 -21.59 23.49
N GLU A 22 -43.83 -20.42 22.87
CA GLU A 22 -44.87 -19.47 22.40
C GLU A 22 -45.63 -18.59 23.44
N GLN A 23 -45.61 -17.25 23.29
CA GLN A 23 -46.79 -16.43 22.87
C GLN A 23 -46.72 -14.91 23.16
N ARG A 24 -47.31 -14.15 22.21
CA ARG A 24 -48.07 -12.88 22.31
C ARG A 24 -47.42 -11.51 22.58
N ILE A 25 -47.76 -10.62 21.65
CA ILE A 25 -47.87 -9.16 21.79
C ILE A 25 -49.17 -8.77 22.53
N PRO A 26 -49.09 -7.78 23.44
CA PRO A 26 -50.14 -6.77 23.66
C PRO A 26 -49.54 -5.34 23.74
N SER A 27 -50.26 -4.21 23.63
CA SER A 27 -51.65 -3.88 23.24
C SER A 27 -51.74 -2.35 22.98
N MET A 28 -52.81 -1.86 22.34
CA MET A 28 -53.05 -0.42 22.10
C MET A 28 -54.53 -0.06 22.35
N PRO A 29 -54.84 1.05 23.05
CA PRO A 29 -56.19 1.64 23.10
C PRO A 29 -56.20 3.18 22.86
N PRO A 30 -57.36 3.85 22.75
CA PRO A 30 -58.51 3.55 21.90
C PRO A 30 -58.94 4.76 21.01
N ARG A 31 -60.06 4.63 20.27
CA ARG A 31 -60.53 5.55 19.20
C ARG A 31 -61.16 6.88 19.67
N ALA A 32 -61.10 7.88 18.78
CA ALA A 32 -62.09 8.97 18.65
C ALA A 32 -62.75 8.95 17.25
N ALA A 33 -63.82 9.73 17.04
CA ALA A 33 -64.96 9.32 16.20
C ALA A 33 -65.14 10.01 14.82
N VAL A 34 -65.65 9.21 13.87
CA VAL A 34 -66.69 9.49 12.83
C VAL A 34 -66.63 10.82 12.05
N ARG A 35 -66.51 10.71 10.72
CA ARG A 35 -67.52 11.26 9.77
C ARG A 35 -67.40 10.64 8.37
N ASN A 36 -68.56 10.30 7.80
CA ASN A 36 -68.71 9.74 6.46
C ASN A 36 -69.07 10.89 5.50
N ALA A 37 -68.35 11.03 4.38
CA ALA A 37 -68.80 11.80 3.23
C ALA A 37 -68.09 11.28 1.97
N ALA A 38 -68.87 10.81 0.99
CA ALA A 38 -68.33 10.32 -0.27
C ALA A 38 -68.25 11.46 -1.29
N ALA A 39 -67.10 11.60 -1.97
CA ALA A 39 -67.01 12.28 -3.25
C ALA A 39 -65.82 11.72 -4.07
N CYS A 40 -66.12 11.31 -5.29
CA CYS A 40 -65.15 10.89 -6.30
C CYS A 40 -64.29 12.08 -6.76
N MET A 41 -62.96 11.92 -6.82
CA MET A 41 -62.13 12.42 -7.93
C MET A 41 -60.84 11.61 -8.11
N LEU A 42 -60.62 11.22 -9.36
CA LEU A 42 -59.37 10.90 -10.07
C LEU A 42 -58.07 10.68 -9.25
N ARG A 43 -57.57 9.43 -9.21
CA ARG A 43 -56.16 9.14 -8.91
C ARG A 43 -55.31 9.33 -10.17
N VAL A 44 -54.51 10.39 -10.21
CA VAL A 44 -53.30 10.47 -11.06
C VAL A 44 -52.11 10.70 -10.13
N ALA A 45 -51.45 9.61 -9.74
CA ALA A 45 -50.13 9.70 -9.13
C ALA A 45 -49.11 9.87 -10.26
N ALA A 46 -48.61 11.10 -10.45
CA ALA A 46 -47.48 11.33 -11.33
C ALA A 46 -46.22 10.72 -10.69
N ILE A 47 -45.89 9.48 -11.05
CA ILE A 47 -44.61 8.88 -10.72
C ILE A 47 -43.57 9.55 -11.63
N ALA A 48 -42.95 10.62 -11.12
CA ALA A 48 -41.74 11.14 -11.71
C ALA A 48 -40.63 10.10 -11.50
N LEU A 49 -40.29 9.32 -12.53
CA LEU A 49 -39.01 8.62 -12.56
C LEU A 49 -37.91 9.69 -12.58
N LEU A 50 -37.32 9.96 -11.42
CA LEU A 50 -35.98 10.51 -11.39
C LEU A 50 -35.03 9.43 -11.91
N SER A 51 -34.76 9.46 -13.21
CA SER A 51 -33.52 8.89 -13.73
C SER A 51 -32.37 9.63 -13.09
N ALA A 52 -31.80 9.06 -12.02
CA ALA A 52 -30.51 9.47 -11.53
C ALA A 52 -29.48 9.16 -12.63
N ALA A 53 -29.21 10.15 -13.48
CA ALA A 53 -28.09 10.09 -14.40
C ALA A 53 -26.83 10.03 -13.54
N SER A 54 -26.26 8.83 -13.39
CA SER A 54 -24.97 8.64 -12.76
C SER A 54 -23.93 9.35 -13.61
N LEU A 55 -23.53 10.55 -13.15
CA LEU A 55 -22.38 11.24 -13.72
C LEU A 55 -21.19 10.28 -13.66
N PRO A 56 -20.34 10.22 -14.71
CA PRO A 56 -19.10 9.49 -14.60
C PRO A 56 -18.30 10.10 -13.44
N ILE A 57 -17.90 9.25 -12.48
CA ILE A 57 -16.87 9.64 -11.52
C ILE A 57 -15.64 9.97 -12.36
N ALA A 58 -15.24 11.23 -12.37
CA ALA A 58 -13.95 11.60 -12.91
C ALA A 58 -12.90 10.83 -12.10
N ALA A 59 -12.19 9.91 -12.74
CA ALA A 59 -11.05 9.25 -12.13
C ALA A 59 -10.10 10.36 -11.67
N GLN A 60 -9.89 10.48 -10.36
CA GLN A 60 -8.95 11.44 -9.83
C GLN A 60 -7.57 10.95 -10.26
N THR A 61 -7.01 11.57 -11.30
CA THR A 61 -5.61 11.39 -11.68
C THR A 61 -4.80 11.90 -10.51
N GLN A 62 -4.33 10.99 -9.66
CA GLN A 62 -3.45 11.33 -8.56
C GLN A 62 -2.21 11.98 -9.16
N THR A 63 -1.85 13.17 -8.67
CA THR A 63 -0.64 13.86 -9.12
C THR A 63 0.54 13.29 -8.33
N PRO A 64 1.63 12.85 -8.99
CA PRO A 64 2.79 12.36 -8.27
C PRO A 64 3.42 13.48 -7.43
N SER A 65 3.86 13.14 -6.22
CA SER A 65 4.47 14.08 -5.27
C SER A 65 5.63 13.43 -4.51
N PRO A 66 6.69 14.20 -4.14
CA PRO A 66 7.80 13.64 -3.39
C PRO A 66 7.35 13.00 -2.09
N TYR A 67 7.94 11.86 -1.72
CA TYR A 67 7.58 11.14 -0.50
C TYR A 67 7.56 12.01 0.77
N SER A 68 8.61 12.81 0.97
CA SER A 68 8.76 13.74 2.09
C SER A 68 7.99 15.06 1.93
N GLY A 69 7.30 15.26 0.79
CA GLY A 69 6.68 16.51 0.38
C GLY A 69 7.62 17.50 -0.32
N THR A 70 8.94 17.25 -0.33
CA THR A 70 9.94 18.05 -1.05
C THR A 70 10.85 17.17 -1.92
N PRO A 71 11.27 17.62 -3.12
CA PRO A 71 12.23 16.88 -3.95
C PRO A 71 13.50 16.47 -3.19
N MET A 72 13.99 15.27 -3.46
CA MET A 72 15.26 14.75 -2.92
C MET A 72 16.43 15.67 -3.32
N PRO A 73 17.19 16.27 -2.39
CA PRO A 73 18.37 17.04 -2.77
C PRO A 73 19.44 16.12 -3.35
N VAL A 74 20.04 16.49 -4.49
CA VAL A 74 21.12 15.71 -5.13
C VAL A 74 22.39 16.56 -5.22
N PRO A 75 23.56 16.06 -4.76
CA PRO A 75 23.87 14.67 -4.41
C PRO A 75 23.36 14.20 -3.04
N ALA A 76 22.97 12.93 -2.95
CA ALA A 76 22.53 12.24 -1.73
C ALA A 76 22.50 10.70 -1.88
N THR A 77 22.33 10.02 -0.75
CA THR A 77 21.86 8.63 -0.64
C THR A 77 20.50 8.65 0.04
N PHE A 78 19.55 7.81 -0.41
CA PHE A 78 18.18 7.76 0.10
C PHE A 78 17.56 6.37 -0.03
N GLU A 79 16.60 6.06 0.83
CA GLU A 79 15.96 4.74 0.93
C GLU A 79 15.07 4.43 -0.29
N ALA A 80 14.96 3.16 -0.66
CA ALA A 80 14.19 2.73 -1.83
C ALA A 80 12.67 2.72 -1.57
N GLU A 81 12.25 2.39 -0.36
CA GLU A 81 10.86 2.40 0.08
C GLU A 81 10.22 3.80 0.12
N ASP A 82 11.04 4.86 0.02
CA ASP A 82 10.66 6.28 -0.02
C ASP A 82 10.40 6.79 -1.47
N PHE A 83 9.86 5.93 -2.34
CA PHE A 83 9.36 6.32 -3.67
C PHE A 83 8.22 7.35 -3.58
N ASP A 84 7.99 8.11 -4.65
CA ASP A 84 6.98 9.18 -4.69
C ASP A 84 5.57 8.67 -4.29
N ARG A 85 4.72 9.59 -3.83
CA ARG A 85 3.30 9.32 -3.56
C ARG A 85 2.48 9.61 -4.81
N GLY A 86 1.53 8.75 -5.10
CA GLY A 86 0.63 8.88 -6.24
C GLY A 86 -0.13 7.58 -6.56
N GLY A 87 0.36 6.44 -6.05
CA GLY A 87 -0.24 5.14 -6.26
C GLY A 87 0.18 4.46 -7.57
N GLU A 88 -0.41 3.29 -7.76
CA GLU A 88 -0.27 2.41 -8.91
C GLU A 88 -0.52 3.14 -10.25
N GLY A 89 0.40 2.97 -11.20
CA GLY A 89 0.40 3.60 -12.51
C GLY A 89 0.80 5.09 -12.52
N VAL A 90 1.13 5.68 -11.36
CA VAL A 90 1.42 7.12 -11.21
C VAL A 90 2.80 7.37 -10.61
N ALA A 91 3.10 6.75 -9.47
CA ALA A 91 4.37 6.90 -8.75
C ALA A 91 5.15 5.58 -8.62
N TYR A 92 4.47 4.46 -8.83
CA TYR A 92 5.06 3.14 -9.02
C TYR A 92 4.19 2.33 -10.00
N HIS A 93 4.70 1.16 -10.42
CA HIS A 93 3.91 0.06 -10.95
C HIS A 93 4.36 -1.23 -10.29
N ASP A 94 3.42 -1.95 -9.69
CA ASP A 94 3.59 -3.30 -9.15
C ASP A 94 2.66 -4.27 -9.92
N ASN A 95 3.13 -5.49 -10.21
CA ASN A 95 2.37 -6.49 -10.95
C ASN A 95 1.23 -7.10 -10.09
N VAL A 96 1.36 -7.06 -8.76
CA VAL A 96 0.48 -7.75 -7.81
C VAL A 96 -0.11 -6.76 -6.82
N LYS A 97 -1.44 -6.68 -6.79
CA LYS A 97 -2.11 -5.78 -5.86
C LYS A 97 -1.89 -6.18 -4.39
N GLY A 98 -1.32 -5.25 -3.64
CA GLY A 98 -1.14 -5.27 -2.19
C GLY A 98 0.22 -5.83 -1.75
N ASN A 99 0.99 -5.00 -1.05
CA ASN A 99 2.30 -5.29 -0.46
C ASN A 99 2.27 -6.58 0.39
N ALA A 100 2.75 -7.67 -0.19
CA ALA A 100 2.88 -9.00 0.37
C ALA A 100 4.02 -9.11 1.40
N GLY A 101 5.00 -8.21 1.35
CA GLY A 101 5.99 -8.03 2.43
C GLY A 101 5.38 -7.48 3.73
N GLY A 102 4.28 -6.72 3.61
CA GLY A 102 3.45 -6.26 4.71
C GLY A 102 4.09 -5.18 5.60
N GLN A 103 5.17 -4.53 5.16
CA GLN A 103 5.86 -3.49 5.94
C GLN A 103 5.73 -2.08 5.35
N TYR A 104 5.98 -1.08 6.19
CA TYR A 104 6.10 0.35 5.87
C TYR A 104 4.87 1.00 5.21
N ARG A 105 4.59 0.71 3.93
CA ARG A 105 3.54 1.34 3.11
C ARG A 105 2.44 0.34 2.75
N THR A 106 1.79 -0.21 3.78
CA THR A 106 0.80 -1.31 3.65
C THR A 106 -0.53 -0.95 2.98
N SER A 107 -0.71 0.31 2.57
CA SER A 107 -1.83 0.79 1.75
C SER A 107 -1.50 0.93 0.26
N GLU A 108 -0.23 0.69 -0.11
CA GLU A 108 0.26 0.68 -1.49
C GLU A 108 0.67 -0.74 -1.86
N ASP A 109 0.91 -0.98 -3.15
CA ASP A 109 1.06 -2.35 -3.67
C ASP A 109 2.52 -2.85 -3.62
N VAL A 110 3.50 -1.94 -3.72
CA VAL A 110 4.94 -2.25 -3.69
C VAL A 110 5.34 -3.15 -2.52
N ASP A 111 5.95 -4.28 -2.83
CA ASP A 111 6.45 -5.25 -1.86
C ASP A 111 7.61 -4.73 -0.99
N ILE A 112 7.39 -4.61 0.32
CA ILE A 112 8.39 -4.07 1.27
C ILE A 112 8.53 -5.00 2.49
N ILE A 113 9.76 -5.40 2.80
CA ILE A 113 10.13 -6.21 3.99
C ILE A 113 11.11 -5.46 4.89
N VAL A 114 11.34 -5.93 6.11
CA VAL A 114 12.36 -5.36 7.02
C VAL A 114 13.77 -5.59 6.44
N SER A 115 14.63 -4.57 6.45
CA SER A 115 16.00 -4.71 5.95
C SER A 115 16.83 -5.62 6.85
N SER A 116 17.85 -6.22 6.24
CA SER A 116 18.90 -6.95 6.93
C SER A 116 20.29 -6.58 6.40
N ASP A 117 20.42 -5.46 5.67
CA ASP A 117 21.72 -4.99 5.26
C ASP A 117 22.57 -4.54 6.46
N SER A 118 23.82 -4.97 6.44
CA SER A 118 24.89 -4.55 7.34
C SER A 118 25.15 -3.03 7.39
N LEU A 119 24.75 -2.27 6.36
CA LEU A 119 24.99 -0.82 6.29
C LEU A 119 23.90 0.02 6.98
N GLY A 120 22.76 -0.57 7.35
CA GLY A 120 21.60 0.15 7.86
C GLY A 120 20.35 -0.19 7.07
N GLY A 121 19.46 0.79 6.91
CA GLY A 121 18.13 0.62 6.32
C GLY A 121 17.10 0.15 7.34
N GLY A 122 15.87 0.64 7.20
CA GLY A 122 14.72 0.14 7.96
C GLY A 122 14.02 -1.01 7.22
N TYR A 123 13.84 -0.83 5.92
CA TYR A 123 13.15 -1.76 5.04
C TYR A 123 13.93 -1.93 3.73
N VAL A 124 13.48 -2.86 2.89
CA VAL A 124 13.90 -2.94 1.49
C VAL A 124 12.67 -3.19 0.63
N VAL A 125 12.70 -2.68 -0.60
CA VAL A 125 11.83 -3.19 -1.66
C VAL A 125 12.29 -4.60 -1.99
N ASN A 126 11.33 -5.53 -2.06
CA ASN A 126 11.53 -6.96 -2.26
C ASN A 126 10.73 -7.42 -3.49
N ASN A 127 11.00 -8.63 -3.99
CA ASN A 127 10.27 -9.24 -5.11
C ASN A 127 10.26 -8.45 -6.44
N PHE A 128 11.05 -7.40 -6.62
CA PHE A 128 10.96 -6.47 -7.77
C PHE A 128 10.97 -7.23 -9.12
N GLU A 129 9.82 -7.24 -9.81
CA GLU A 129 9.52 -8.07 -10.97
C GLU A 129 9.75 -7.37 -12.31
N THR A 130 9.85 -8.15 -13.38
CA THR A 130 10.00 -7.62 -14.75
C THR A 130 8.81 -6.74 -15.13
N GLY A 131 9.09 -5.50 -15.54
CA GLY A 131 8.08 -4.50 -15.95
C GLY A 131 7.69 -3.52 -14.85
N GLU A 132 7.96 -3.84 -13.59
CA GLU A 132 7.69 -2.96 -12.44
C GLU A 132 8.63 -1.76 -12.42
N TRP A 133 8.19 -0.68 -11.77
CA TRP A 133 8.99 0.53 -11.64
C TRP A 133 8.65 1.37 -10.42
N LEU A 134 9.64 2.15 -9.95
CA LEU A 134 9.52 3.10 -8.83
C LEU A 134 10.01 4.48 -9.27
N ALA A 135 9.25 5.54 -9.00
CA ALA A 135 9.60 6.91 -9.33
C ALA A 135 9.97 7.74 -8.09
N TYR A 136 10.94 8.64 -8.24
CA TYR A 136 11.46 9.52 -7.20
C TYR A 136 11.65 10.93 -7.77
N THR A 137 10.99 11.93 -7.18
CA THR A 137 11.23 13.33 -7.54
C THR A 137 12.52 13.80 -6.86
N VAL A 138 13.52 14.14 -7.67
CA VAL A 138 14.84 14.65 -7.22
C VAL A 138 15.04 16.12 -7.64
N ASN A 139 15.96 16.81 -6.98
CA ASN A 139 16.40 18.16 -7.33
C ASN A 139 17.93 18.26 -7.30
N VAL A 140 18.52 18.29 -8.49
CA VAL A 140 19.96 18.35 -8.75
C VAL A 140 20.47 19.77 -8.51
N ALA A 141 21.40 19.93 -7.58
CA ALA A 141 21.90 21.25 -7.18
C ALA A 141 22.82 21.91 -8.23
N THR A 142 23.46 21.16 -9.12
CA THR A 142 24.42 21.69 -10.10
C THR A 142 24.51 20.77 -11.32
N SER A 143 24.52 21.32 -12.53
CA SER A 143 24.74 20.51 -13.73
C SER A 143 26.14 19.91 -13.72
N ALA A 144 26.25 18.57 -13.71
CA ALA A 144 27.52 17.86 -13.61
C ALA A 144 27.38 16.39 -14.08
N GLN A 145 28.49 15.68 -14.04
CA GLN A 145 28.51 14.21 -14.09
C GLN A 145 28.19 13.67 -12.69
N TYR A 146 27.33 12.65 -12.64
CA TYR A 146 26.94 11.96 -11.41
C TYR A 146 27.04 10.44 -11.57
N ASP A 147 27.49 9.77 -10.53
CA ASP A 147 27.40 8.32 -10.38
C ASP A 147 26.02 7.99 -9.78
N ILE A 148 25.26 7.14 -10.47
CA ILE A 148 23.92 6.71 -10.07
C ILE A 148 23.95 5.22 -9.83
N GLU A 149 23.75 4.81 -8.58
CA GLU A 149 23.86 3.42 -8.15
C GLU A 149 22.72 3.00 -7.23
N LEU A 150 22.36 1.73 -7.32
CA LEU A 150 21.37 1.04 -6.50
C LEU A 150 22.08 0.11 -5.51
N ARG A 151 21.63 0.09 -4.26
CA ARG A 151 22.05 -0.86 -3.23
C ARG A 151 21.16 -2.09 -3.36
N ALA A 152 21.61 -3.08 -4.13
CA ALA A 152 20.80 -4.21 -4.54
C ALA A 152 21.39 -5.57 -4.13
N SER A 153 20.52 -6.56 -3.94
CA SER A 153 20.90 -7.96 -3.70
C SER A 153 20.26 -8.92 -4.69
N ASN A 154 20.95 -10.03 -4.94
CA ASN A 154 20.49 -11.12 -5.81
C ASN A 154 21.05 -12.43 -5.26
N GLY A 155 20.18 -13.27 -4.67
CA GLY A 155 20.52 -14.56 -4.08
C GLY A 155 20.79 -15.69 -5.09
N ASN A 156 21.46 -15.40 -6.21
CA ASN A 156 21.71 -16.29 -7.35
C ASN A 156 20.48 -16.67 -8.19
N TRP A 157 19.59 -15.69 -8.46
CA TRP A 157 18.51 -15.83 -9.43
C TRP A 157 19.03 -15.97 -10.87
N SER A 158 18.30 -16.70 -11.71
CA SER A 158 18.63 -16.97 -13.12
C SER A 158 17.38 -16.89 -14.01
N PRO A 159 17.41 -16.14 -15.14
CA PRO A 159 18.54 -15.34 -15.64
C PRO A 159 18.89 -14.18 -14.68
N PRO A 160 20.12 -13.63 -14.75
CA PRO A 160 20.55 -12.58 -13.82
C PRO A 160 19.61 -11.37 -13.86
N PRO A 161 19.17 -10.85 -12.69
CA PRO A 161 18.27 -9.71 -12.60
C PRO A 161 18.90 -8.46 -13.21
N ARG A 162 18.05 -7.57 -13.74
CA ARG A 162 18.46 -6.38 -14.47
C ARG A 162 17.51 -5.23 -14.20
N PHE A 163 18.07 -4.03 -14.22
CA PHE A 163 17.31 -2.79 -14.15
C PHE A 163 17.89 -1.76 -15.12
N HIS A 164 17.11 -0.74 -15.40
CA HIS A 164 17.63 0.52 -15.89
C HIS A 164 17.04 1.69 -15.10
N ILE A 165 17.68 2.84 -15.22
CA ILE A 165 17.23 4.09 -14.62
C ILE A 165 16.94 5.09 -15.74
N GLU A 166 15.76 5.68 -15.68
CA GLU A 166 15.36 6.82 -16.50
C GLU A 166 15.49 8.12 -15.71
N ILE A 167 15.87 9.19 -16.39
CA ILE A 167 15.72 10.58 -15.93
C ILE A 167 14.76 11.27 -16.90
N ASP A 168 13.65 11.79 -16.39
CA ASP A 168 12.58 12.45 -17.16
C ASP A 168 12.07 11.64 -18.37
N GLY A 169 11.98 10.31 -18.23
CA GLY A 169 11.54 9.42 -19.30
C GLY A 169 12.66 8.93 -20.24
N VAL A 170 13.91 9.36 -20.03
CA VAL A 170 15.06 8.96 -20.86
C VAL A 170 15.92 7.95 -20.10
N ASN A 171 16.05 6.74 -20.62
CA ASN A 171 16.95 5.72 -20.08
C ASN A 171 18.41 6.21 -20.17
N VAL A 172 19.01 6.54 -19.02
CA VAL A 172 20.38 7.07 -18.93
C VAL A 172 21.41 5.98 -18.66
N THR A 173 21.00 4.81 -18.17
CA THR A 173 21.92 3.72 -17.79
C THR A 173 22.20 2.74 -18.92
N GLY A 174 21.17 2.35 -19.68
CA GLY A 174 21.09 1.04 -20.31
C GLY A 174 20.74 -0.05 -19.29
N SER A 175 20.60 -1.30 -19.74
CA SER A 175 20.27 -2.43 -18.87
C SER A 175 21.48 -2.87 -18.04
N VAL A 176 21.46 -2.57 -16.74
CA VAL A 176 22.49 -2.91 -15.75
C VAL A 176 22.13 -4.24 -15.11
N THR A 177 23.12 -5.12 -14.90
CA THR A 177 22.91 -6.44 -14.27
C THR A 177 23.17 -6.36 -12.77
N VAL A 178 22.24 -6.85 -11.93
CA VAL A 178 22.47 -7.06 -10.50
C VAL A 178 23.30 -8.34 -10.33
N PRO A 179 24.59 -8.27 -9.93
CA PRO A 179 25.42 -9.46 -9.81
C PRO A 179 24.94 -10.34 -8.65
N ASN A 180 25.18 -11.64 -8.75
CA ASN A 180 24.93 -12.57 -7.64
C ASN A 180 25.72 -12.11 -6.40
N THR A 181 25.02 -11.77 -5.31
CA THR A 181 25.60 -11.35 -4.03
C THR A 181 25.81 -12.51 -3.04
N GLY A 182 25.41 -13.73 -3.42
CA GLY A 182 25.47 -14.93 -2.58
C GLY A 182 24.34 -15.06 -1.56
N SER A 183 23.59 -13.99 -1.28
CA SER A 183 22.45 -13.97 -0.36
C SER A 183 21.54 -12.77 -0.64
N TRP A 184 20.24 -12.95 -0.45
CA TRP A 184 19.23 -11.87 -0.49
C TRP A 184 19.45 -10.80 0.59
N ASN A 185 20.21 -11.13 1.64
CA ASN A 185 20.55 -10.24 2.75
C ASN A 185 21.96 -9.63 2.59
N THR A 186 22.60 -9.82 1.45
CA THR A 186 23.92 -9.26 1.14
C THR A 186 23.77 -8.36 -0.07
N PHE A 187 24.01 -7.07 0.11
CA PHE A 187 23.78 -6.05 -0.91
C PHE A 187 25.11 -5.49 -1.43
N GLN A 188 25.08 -4.96 -2.64
CA GLN A 188 26.20 -4.24 -3.26
C GLN A 188 25.69 -3.01 -4.00
N TRP A 189 26.53 -1.98 -4.10
CA TRP A 189 26.27 -0.85 -4.99
C TRP A 189 26.50 -1.29 -6.44
N VAL A 190 25.53 -1.03 -7.30
CA VAL A 190 25.56 -1.36 -8.73
C VAL A 190 24.82 -0.30 -9.51
N GLY A 191 25.39 0.16 -10.62
CA GLY A 191 24.77 1.22 -11.43
C GLY A 191 25.66 1.69 -12.57
N LYS A 192 25.65 3.00 -12.80
CA LYS A 192 26.43 3.63 -13.87
C LYS A 192 27.13 4.89 -13.39
N LEU A 193 28.39 4.99 -13.79
CA LEU A 193 29.24 6.12 -13.49
C LEU A 193 29.14 7.21 -14.58
N GLY A 194 29.28 8.47 -14.18
CA GLY A 194 29.38 9.61 -15.10
C GLY A 194 28.14 9.86 -15.96
N VAL A 195 26.95 9.80 -15.37
CA VAL A 195 25.68 10.20 -16.00
C VAL A 195 25.57 11.73 -16.00
N PRO A 196 25.34 12.40 -17.16
CA PRO A 196 25.12 13.84 -17.19
C PRO A 196 23.74 14.20 -16.63
N LEU A 197 23.71 14.99 -15.56
CA LEU A 197 22.48 15.58 -15.02
C LEU A 197 22.55 17.11 -15.11
N THR A 198 21.43 17.74 -15.42
CA THR A 198 21.28 19.21 -15.35
C THR A 198 20.84 19.66 -13.95
N ALA A 199 21.13 20.90 -13.57
CA ALA A 199 20.57 21.50 -12.37
C ALA A 199 19.06 21.70 -12.50
N GLY A 200 18.31 21.36 -11.45
CA GLY A 200 16.85 21.51 -11.40
C GLY A 200 16.13 20.26 -10.89
N ARG A 201 14.79 20.32 -10.96
CA ARG A 201 13.91 19.19 -10.60
C ARG A 201 13.86 18.19 -11.75
N HIS A 202 14.03 16.92 -11.41
CA HIS A 202 13.94 15.77 -12.31
C HIS A 202 13.09 14.65 -11.69
N VAL A 203 12.57 13.75 -12.51
CA VAL A 203 12.01 12.46 -12.06
C VAL A 203 13.03 11.38 -12.39
N LEU A 204 13.58 10.74 -11.36
CA LEU A 204 14.30 9.48 -11.49
C LEU A 204 13.28 8.34 -11.45
N LYS A 205 13.34 7.40 -12.40
CA LYS A 205 12.53 6.18 -12.36
C LYS A 205 13.41 4.96 -12.54
N ILE A 206 13.33 4.02 -11.60
CA ILE A 206 13.97 2.71 -11.67
C ILE A 206 12.98 1.75 -12.34
N VAL A 207 13.41 1.01 -13.33
CA VAL A 207 12.59 0.02 -14.04
C VAL A 207 13.30 -1.33 -14.00
N ALA A 208 12.59 -2.38 -13.60
CA ALA A 208 13.10 -3.74 -13.60
C ALA A 208 12.97 -4.38 -15.00
N ASP A 209 14.10 -4.53 -15.70
CA ASP A 209 14.19 -5.23 -16.99
C ASP A 209 14.05 -6.75 -16.85
N GLN A 210 14.48 -7.29 -15.69
CA GLN A 210 14.51 -8.72 -15.40
C GLN A 210 14.45 -8.94 -13.89
N GLN A 211 13.39 -9.62 -13.43
CA GLN A 211 13.23 -10.12 -12.06
C GLN A 211 14.35 -11.12 -11.66
N TYR A 212 14.70 -11.32 -10.38
CA TYR A 212 14.22 -10.69 -9.14
C TYR A 212 15.41 -10.10 -8.37
N PHE A 213 15.28 -8.91 -7.79
CA PHE A 213 16.27 -8.34 -6.88
C PHE A 213 15.61 -7.60 -5.72
N ASN A 214 16.30 -7.53 -4.58
CA ASN A 214 15.92 -6.62 -3.50
C ASN A 214 16.66 -5.30 -3.68
N LEU A 215 16.03 -4.20 -3.29
CA LEU A 215 16.54 -2.85 -3.41
C LEU A 215 16.37 -2.12 -2.07
N ASP A 216 17.50 -1.74 -1.46
CA ASP A 216 17.59 -1.13 -0.13
C ASP A 216 17.65 0.41 -0.26
N ALA A 217 18.56 0.93 -1.08
CA ALA A 217 18.80 2.36 -1.24
C ALA A 217 19.25 2.76 -2.64
N ILE A 218 19.20 4.06 -2.92
CA ILE A 218 19.72 4.71 -4.13
C ILE A 218 20.78 5.73 -3.70
N GLN A 219 21.89 5.83 -4.43
CA GLN A 219 22.82 6.95 -4.32
C GLN A 219 23.02 7.67 -5.65
N ILE A 220 23.03 9.00 -5.59
CA ILE A 220 23.35 9.89 -6.70
C ILE A 220 24.46 10.81 -6.21
N LEU A 221 25.70 10.44 -6.51
CA LEU A 221 26.89 11.13 -6.01
C LEU A 221 27.57 11.89 -7.15
N ARG A 222 28.15 13.05 -6.84
CA ARG A 222 28.82 13.88 -7.84
C ARG A 222 30.28 13.42 -8.01
N ASN A 223 30.70 13.27 -9.26
CA ASN A 223 32.11 13.03 -9.65
C ASN A 223 33.01 14.26 -9.48
#